data_AF-A0A915HJP4-F1
#
_entry.id   AF-A0A915HJP4-F1
#
_cell.length_a   1.000
_cell.length_b   1.000
_cell.length_c   1.000
_cell.angle_alpha   90.00
_cell.angle_beta   90.00
_cell.angle_gamma   90.00
#
_symmetry.space_group_name_H-M   'P 1'
#
loop_
_entity.id
_entity.type
_entity.pdbx_description
1 polymer ?
#
loop_
_entity_poly.entity_id
_entity_poly.type
_entity_poly.pdbx_seq_one_letter_code
_entity_poly.pdbx_strand_id
1 'polypeptide(L)'
;MTPKHADNVLKAAVALHNYLLMTDFQQPAQQKYCAKDFVDHEAFDDSLIEGDWRIIWRVRENLKNYFVSEMDHIPWQDKIVYICLYLPVDSSDVEI
;
A
#
# COMPACT_ATOMS: atom_id res chain seq x y z
N MET A 1 2.36 24.63 -5.46
CA MET A 1 1.08 24.38 -4.77
C MET A 1 1.03 25.28 -3.56
N THR A 2 0.04 26.18 -3.43
CA THR A 2 -0.05 27.02 -2.23
C THR A 2 -0.73 26.24 -1.10
N PRO A 3 -0.42 26.51 0.18
CA PRO A 3 -1.01 25.79 1.32
C PRO A 3 -2.55 25.74 1.31
N LYS A 4 -3.22 26.82 0.87
CA LYS A 4 -4.69 26.87 0.72
C LYS A 4 -5.27 25.84 -0.25
N HIS A 5 -4.53 25.50 -1.32
CA HIS A 5 -4.99 24.46 -2.26
C HIS A 5 -4.82 23.07 -1.66
N ALA A 6 -3.76 22.84 -0.88
CA ALA A 6 -3.57 21.58 -0.16
C ALA A 6 -4.68 21.35 0.87
N ASP A 7 -5.08 22.38 1.62
CA ASP A 7 -6.20 22.29 2.58
C ASP A 7 -7.51 21.90 1.90
N ASN A 8 -7.82 22.49 0.75
CA ASN A 8 -9.05 22.17 0.01
C ASN A 8 -9.01 20.74 -0.54
N VAL A 9 -7.85 20.28 -1.02
CA VAL A 9 -7.66 18.89 -1.46
C VAL A 9 -7.84 17.92 -0.30
N LEU A 10 -7.27 18.22 0.88
CA LEU A 10 -7.43 17.40 2.08
C LEU A 10 -8.90 17.33 2.51
N LYS A 11 -9.60 18.47 2.56
CA LYS A 11 -11.03 18.51 2.89
C LYS A 11 -11.88 17.69 1.92
N ALA A 12 -11.61 17.80 0.63
CA ALA A 12 -12.30 17.02 -0.40
C ALA A 12 -12.03 15.52 -0.24
N ALA A 13 -10.78 15.13 0.02
CA ALA A 13 -10.41 13.73 0.24
C ALA A 13 -11.08 13.14 1.49
N VAL A 14 -11.13 13.88 2.60
CA VAL A 14 -11.82 13.45 3.83
C VAL A 14 -13.33 13.33 3.60
N ALA A 15 -13.95 14.31 2.92
CA ALA A 15 -15.37 14.26 2.61
C ALA A 15 -15.72 13.04 1.73
N LEU A 16 -14.88 12.74 0.73
CA LEU A 16 -15.02 11.58 -0.13
C LEU A 16 -14.85 10.27 0.65
N HIS A 17 -13.85 10.18 1.53
CA HIS A 17 -13.64 9.02 2.39
C HIS A 17 -14.87 8.72 3.25
N ASN A 18 -15.40 9.74 3.91
CA ASN A 18 -16.57 9.59 4.77
C ASN A 18 -17.80 9.14 3.98
N TYR A 19 -18.01 9.70 2.78
CA TYR A 19 -19.12 9.29 1.92
C TYR A 19 -19.01 7.82 1.51
N LEU A 20 -17.83 7.40 1.03
CA LEU A 20 -17.62 6.05 0.55
C LEU A 20 -17.68 5.01 1.68
N LEU A 21 -17.19 5.36 2.87
CA LEU A 21 -17.32 4.53 4.07
C LEU A 21 -18.79 4.37 4.48
N MET A 22 -19.58 5.46 4.44
CA MET A 22 -21.02 5.40 4.73
C MET A 22 -21.76 4.51 3.73
N THR A 23 -21.42 4.58 2.43
CA THR A 23 -22.06 3.72 1.41
C THR A 23 -21.75 2.25 1.63
N ASP A 24 -20.51 1.91 2.00
CA ASP A 24 -20.11 0.54 2.32
C ASP A 24 -20.80 0.03 3.60
N PHE A 25 -20.95 0.88 4.63
CA PHE A 25 -21.68 0.53 5.85
C PHE A 25 -23.16 0.23 5.59
N GLN A 26 -23.80 0.99 4.70
CA GLN A 26 -25.19 0.76 4.29
C GLN A 26 -25.36 -0.50 3.45
N GLN A 27 -24.30 -0.99 2.79
CA GLN A 27 -24.34 -2.18 1.94
C GLN A 27 -23.13 -3.10 2.19
N PRO A 28 -23.05 -3.79 3.35
CA PRO A 28 -21.87 -4.56 3.75
C PRO A 28 -21.50 -5.69 2.78
N ALA A 29 -22.51 -6.29 2.13
CA ALA A 29 -22.32 -7.35 1.14
C ALA A 29 -21.64 -6.86 -0.16
N GLN A 30 -21.55 -5.54 -0.36
CA GLN A 30 -20.93 -4.92 -1.53
C GLN A 30 -19.81 -3.95 -1.13
N GLN A 31 -19.20 -4.13 0.04
CA GLN A 31 -18.10 -3.30 0.52
C GLN A 31 -17.01 -3.21 -0.56
N LYS A 32 -16.84 -2.01 -1.15
CA LYS A 32 -16.00 -1.77 -2.34
C LYS A 32 -14.90 -0.75 -2.08
N TYR A 33 -15.12 0.19 -1.15
CA TYR A 33 -14.23 1.32 -0.97
C TYR A 33 -13.00 0.95 -0.14
N CYS A 34 -13.21 0.32 1.02
CA CYS A 34 -12.12 -0.10 1.88
C CYS A 34 -12.13 -1.62 1.99
N ALA A 35 -11.21 -2.30 1.29
CA ALA A 35 -11.07 -3.74 1.47
C ALA A 35 -10.75 -4.06 2.93
N LYS A 36 -11.23 -5.21 3.41
CA LYS A 36 -11.17 -5.58 4.83
C LYS A 36 -9.75 -5.52 5.41
N ASP A 37 -8.76 -5.90 4.63
CA ASP A 37 -7.35 -5.98 5.05
C ASP A 37 -6.54 -4.73 4.65
N PHE A 38 -7.20 -3.69 4.14
CA PHE A 38 -6.51 -2.52 3.61
C PHE A 38 -6.03 -1.55 4.68
N VAL A 39 -6.71 -1.46 5.83
CA VAL A 39 -6.40 -0.53 6.93
C VAL A 39 -5.74 -1.30 8.07
N ASP A 40 -4.95 -0.61 8.90
CA ASP A 40 -4.39 -1.22 10.10
C ASP A 40 -5.50 -1.64 11.08
N HIS A 41 -5.35 -2.80 11.70
CA HIS A 41 -6.28 -3.30 12.73
C HIS A 41 -5.52 -3.58 14.02
N GLU A 42 -6.21 -3.42 15.14
CA GLU A 42 -5.70 -3.86 16.44
C GLU A 42 -6.15 -5.31 16.66
N ALA A 43 -5.18 -6.19 16.94
CA ALA A 43 -5.45 -7.58 17.29
C ALA A 43 -5.91 -7.70 18.75
N PHE A 44 -6.35 -8.91 19.14
CA PHE A 44 -6.81 -9.18 20.50
C PHE A 44 -5.72 -9.07 21.58
N ASP A 45 -4.45 -9.06 21.18
CA ASP A 45 -3.28 -8.94 22.05
C ASP A 45 -2.67 -7.52 22.03
N ASP A 46 -3.45 -6.52 21.60
CA ASP A 46 -3.03 -5.13 21.36
C ASP A 46 -1.88 -5.01 20.33
N SER A 47 -1.58 -6.07 19.57
CA SER A 47 -0.62 -5.98 18.47
C SER A 47 -1.26 -5.32 17.25
N LEU A 48 -0.44 -4.57 16.50
CA LEU A 48 -0.88 -3.91 15.27
C LEU A 48 -0.79 -4.89 14.11
N ILE A 49 -1.94 -5.22 13.51
CA ILE A 49 -2.00 -5.90 12.22
C ILE A 49 -1.89 -4.82 11.13
N GLU A 50 -0.77 -4.83 10.41
CA GLU A 50 -0.51 -3.90 9.31
C GLU A 50 -1.48 -4.12 8.14
N GLY A 51 -2.14 -3.05 7.69
CA GLY A 51 -3.01 -3.10 6.51
C GLY A 51 -2.26 -2.91 5.19
N ASP A 52 -2.87 -3.35 4.10
CA ASP A 52 -2.29 -3.31 2.75
C ASP A 52 -1.94 -1.88 2.26
N TRP A 53 -2.53 -0.83 2.85
CA TRP A 53 -2.15 0.55 2.54
C TRP A 53 -0.65 0.82 2.73
N ARG A 54 -0.01 0.10 3.65
CA ARG A 54 1.43 0.19 3.90
C ARG A 54 2.26 -0.39 2.75
N ILE A 55 1.72 -1.35 2.00
CA ILE A 55 2.35 -1.85 0.77
C ILE A 55 2.42 -0.73 -0.26
N ILE A 56 1.30 -0.01 -0.46
CA ILE A 56 1.26 1.16 -1.37
C ILE A 56 2.25 2.24 -0.90
N TRP A 57 2.37 2.47 0.41
CA TRP A 57 3.36 3.40 0.95
C TRP A 57 4.81 2.95 0.67
N ARG A 58 5.14 1.67 0.90
CA ARG A 58 6.46 1.11 0.59
C ARG A 58 6.77 1.21 -0.90
N VAL A 59 5.78 0.97 -1.76
CA VAL A 59 5.90 1.16 -3.22
C VAL A 59 6.08 2.63 -3.58
N ARG A 60 5.38 3.56 -2.92
CA ARG A 60 5.57 5.01 -3.13
C ARG A 60 7.00 5.44 -2.86
N GLU A 61 7.62 4.96 -1.78
CA GLU A 61 9.01 5.29 -1.49
C GLU A 61 9.97 4.68 -2.53
N ASN A 62 9.71 3.46 -2.99
CA ASN A 62 10.45 2.88 -4.11
C ASN A 62 10.27 3.68 -5.42
N LEU A 63 9.05 4.16 -5.70
CA LEU A 63 8.75 4.98 -6.88
C LEU A 63 9.37 6.37 -6.77
N LYS A 64 9.33 7.01 -5.60
CA LYS A 64 10.05 8.27 -5.37
C LYS A 64 11.53 8.08 -5.68
N ASN A 65 12.16 7.05 -5.12
CA ASN A 65 13.56 6.74 -5.36
C ASN A 65 13.87 6.51 -6.85
N TYR A 66 12.94 5.94 -7.61
CA TYR A 66 13.02 5.83 -9.07
C TYR A 66 12.88 7.16 -9.79
N PHE A 67 11.96 8.04 -9.37
CA PHE A 67 11.80 9.34 -10.01
C PHE A 67 12.95 10.32 -9.69
N VAL A 68 13.70 10.08 -8.61
CA VAL A 68 14.93 10.84 -8.29
C VAL A 68 16.23 10.13 -8.69
N SER A 69 16.18 8.92 -9.24
CA SER A 69 17.39 8.26 -9.73
C SER A 69 17.85 8.82 -11.07
N GLU A 70 19.13 8.60 -11.38
CA GLU A 70 19.69 8.99 -12.69
C GLU A 70 18.88 8.35 -13.82
N MET A 71 18.77 9.07 -14.94
CA MET A 71 18.12 8.55 -16.14
C MET A 71 18.82 7.24 -16.53
N ASP A 72 18.04 6.17 -16.73
CA ASP A 72 18.46 4.76 -16.96
C ASP A 72 18.76 3.90 -15.71
N HIS A 73 18.64 4.44 -14.50
CA HIS A 73 18.74 3.65 -13.26
C HIS A 73 17.36 3.31 -12.70
N ILE A 74 17.07 2.01 -12.54
CA ILE A 74 15.80 1.51 -12.00
C ILE A 74 16.03 0.80 -10.66
N PRO A 75 15.86 1.47 -9.51
CA PRO A 75 16.29 0.96 -8.20
C PRO A 75 15.66 -0.38 -7.76
N TRP A 76 14.50 -0.76 -8.31
CA TRP A 76 13.87 -2.05 -7.99
C TRP A 76 14.46 -3.24 -8.76
N GLN A 77 15.20 -3.01 -9.86
CA GLN A 77 15.86 -4.08 -10.60
C GLN A 77 16.97 -4.74 -9.75
N ASP A 78 17.70 -3.96 -8.96
CA ASP A 78 18.76 -4.50 -8.09
C ASP A 78 18.21 -5.42 -7.00
N LYS A 79 17.02 -5.13 -6.46
CA LYS A 79 16.35 -5.98 -5.46
C LYS A 79 15.87 -7.30 -6.05
N ILE A 80 15.31 -7.28 -7.27
CA ILE A 80 14.84 -8.50 -7.95
C ILE A 80 16.03 -9.39 -8.33
N VAL A 81 17.11 -8.79 -8.85
CA VAL A 81 18.35 -9.52 -9.17
C VAL A 81 18.97 -10.12 -7.91
N TYR A 82 18.96 -9.42 -6.78
CA TYR A 82 19.46 -9.97 -5.51
C TYR A 82 18.63 -11.16 -5.01
N ILE A 83 17.30 -11.06 -5.07
CA ILE A 83 16.37 -12.14 -4.69
C ILE A 83 16.56 -13.38 -5.59
N CYS A 84 16.72 -13.20 -6.90
CA CYS A 84 16.88 -14.31 -7.84
C CYS A 84 18.28 -14.94 -7.85
N LEU A 85 19.33 -14.21 -7.43
CA LEU A 85 20.72 -14.69 -7.45
C LEU A 85 21.23 -15.17 -6.09
N TYR A 86 20.66 -14.72 -4.97
CA TYR A 86 21.25 -14.92 -3.64
C TYR A 86 20.32 -15.54 -2.59
N LEU A 87 19.02 -15.74 -2.88
CA LEU A 87 18.18 -16.58 -2.03
C LEU A 87 18.19 -18.02 -2.58
N PRO A 88 18.57 -19.03 -1.79
CA PRO A 88 18.43 -20.42 -2.20
C PRO A 88 16.94 -20.72 -2.38
N VAL A 89 16.58 -21.21 -3.56
CA VAL A 89 15.30 -21.88 -3.77
C VAL A 89 15.35 -23.14 -2.90
N ASP A 90 14.64 -23.13 -1.78
CA ASP A 90 14.51 -24.32 -0.95
C ASP A 90 13.80 -25.39 -1.79
N SER A 91 14.53 -26.47 -2.11
CA SER A 91 14.12 -27.49 -3.06
C SER A 91 13.13 -28.51 -2.46
N SER A 92 12.42 -28.15 -1.39
CA SER A 92 11.54 -29.07 -0.65
C SER A 92 10.04 -28.93 -0.96
N ASP A 93 9.61 -27.92 -1.71
CA ASP A 93 8.16 -27.67 -1.92
C ASP A 93 7.65 -28.06 -3.33
N VAL A 94 8.33 -28.99 -4.02
CA VAL A 94 7.79 -29.61 -5.24
C VAL A 94 7.75 -31.13 -5.09
N GLU A 95 6.77 -31.63 -4.33
CA GLU A 95 6.17 -32.93 -4.60
C GLU A 95 4.78 -32.70 -5.19
N ILE A 96 4.59 -33.22 -6.41
CA ILE A 96 3.33 -33.28 -7.18
C ILE A 96 2.50 -34.46 -6.68
#